data_AF-A0A0C2MNS3-F1
#
_entry.id   AF-A0A0C2MNS3-F1
#
_cell.length_a   1.000
_cell.length_b   1.000
_cell.length_c   1.000
_cell.angle_alpha   90.00
_cell.angle_beta   90.00
_cell.angle_gamma   90.00
#
_symmetry.space_group_name_H-M   'P 1'
#
loop_
_entity.id
_entity.type
_entity.pdbx_description
1 polymer ?
#
loop_
_entity_poly.entity_id
_entity_poly.type
_entity_poly.pdbx_seq_one_letter_code
_entity_poly.pdbx_strand_id
1 'polypeptide(L)'
;MNQGHDFIRFEWIKLLLAQFISAASDSNHIEKINGGQELSLYENIQSYLMSVIDINLKISIFNQCEFHMLNQFQSMIPRYITESLRNELYQRIMTWILMLFNDKSFIRNNSANYFMSLYHMNIAESVLEHLSNGRIIWLGTQNELDMSFISNILYRTPIDALYRWLMLIYELKFIYIKMDYKFMGIRL
;
A
#
# COMPACT_ATOMS: atom_id res chain seq x y z
N MET A 1 -5.14 28.65 10.51
CA MET A 1 -6.09 27.63 10.02
C MET A 1 -6.04 27.66 8.50
N ASN A 2 -5.55 26.58 7.88
CA ASN A 2 -5.23 26.50 6.45
C ASN A 2 -6.20 25.56 5.72
N GLN A 3 -7.51 25.71 5.99
CA GLN A 3 -8.55 24.74 5.58
C GLN A 3 -8.59 24.47 4.07
N GLY A 4 -8.21 25.43 3.22
CA GLY A 4 -8.17 25.25 1.77
C GLY A 4 -7.02 24.35 1.29
N HIS A 5 -5.85 24.40 1.95
CA HIS A 5 -4.69 23.61 1.58
C HIS A 5 -4.89 22.12 1.91
N ASP A 6 -5.49 21.84 3.06
CA ASP A 6 -5.77 20.47 3.50
C ASP A 6 -6.85 19.81 2.63
N PHE A 7 -7.86 20.58 2.18
CA PHE A 7 -8.88 20.08 1.26
C PHE A 7 -8.32 19.69 -0.12
N ILE A 8 -7.47 20.53 -0.71
CA ILE A 8 -6.85 20.23 -2.01
C ILE A 8 -6.00 18.97 -1.91
N ARG A 9 -5.11 18.91 -0.91
CA ARG A 9 -4.23 17.75 -0.66
C ARG A 9 -5.05 16.47 -0.49
N PHE A 10 -6.16 16.55 0.21
CA PHE A 10 -7.06 15.43 0.43
C PHE A 10 -7.64 14.88 -0.89
N GLU A 11 -8.19 15.74 -1.76
CA GLU A 11 -8.74 15.30 -3.06
C GLU A 11 -7.68 14.68 -3.97
N TRP A 12 -6.42 15.15 -3.90
CA TRP A 12 -5.30 14.54 -4.62
C TRP A 12 -5.02 13.11 -4.15
N ILE A 13 -4.94 12.89 -2.84
CA ILE A 13 -4.75 11.54 -2.27
C ILE A 13 -5.90 10.62 -2.72
N LYS A 14 -7.13 11.14 -2.66
CA LYS A 14 -8.34 10.44 -3.08
C LYS A 14 -8.23 9.96 -4.53
N LEU A 15 -7.92 10.88 -5.44
CA LEU A 15 -7.79 10.62 -6.87
C LEU A 15 -6.66 9.61 -7.14
N LEU A 16 -5.52 9.80 -6.50
CA LEU A 16 -4.36 8.92 -6.65
C LEU A 16 -4.70 7.48 -6.24
N LEU A 17 -5.37 7.29 -5.11
CA LEU A 17 -5.77 5.97 -4.64
C LEU A 17 -6.76 5.31 -5.61
N ALA A 18 -7.74 6.05 -6.12
CA ALA A 18 -8.69 5.52 -7.11
C ALA A 18 -7.98 5.08 -8.41
N GLN A 19 -7.04 5.90 -8.91
CA GLN A 19 -6.24 5.55 -10.08
C GLN A 19 -5.36 4.31 -9.82
N PHE A 20 -4.72 4.26 -8.66
CA PHE A 20 -3.89 3.13 -8.27
C PHE A 20 -4.72 1.84 -8.17
N ILE A 21 -5.86 1.87 -7.49
CA ILE A 21 -6.76 0.71 -7.36
C ILE A 21 -7.17 0.24 -8.75
N SER A 22 -7.64 1.15 -9.60
CA SER A 22 -8.08 0.83 -10.97
C SER A 22 -6.97 0.18 -11.79
N ALA A 23 -5.75 0.72 -11.74
CA ALA A 23 -4.61 0.18 -12.46
C ALA A 23 -4.18 -1.20 -11.92
N ALA A 24 -4.11 -1.35 -10.60
CA ALA A 24 -3.71 -2.58 -9.94
C ALA A 24 -4.75 -3.70 -10.03
N SER A 25 -6.01 -3.39 -10.36
CA SER A 25 -7.08 -4.36 -10.59
C SER A 25 -7.42 -4.60 -12.06
N ASP A 26 -6.73 -3.94 -12.99
CA ASP A 26 -6.98 -4.12 -14.42
C ASP A 26 -6.74 -5.58 -14.83
N SER A 27 -7.68 -6.18 -15.55
CA SER A 27 -7.59 -7.61 -15.92
C SER A 27 -6.40 -7.89 -16.82
N ASN A 28 -6.08 -6.98 -17.75
CA ASN A 28 -4.92 -7.15 -18.62
C ASN A 28 -3.61 -7.03 -17.81
N HIS A 29 -3.55 -6.13 -16.83
CA HIS A 29 -2.44 -6.02 -15.91
C HIS A 29 -2.25 -7.32 -15.09
N ILE A 30 -3.34 -7.86 -14.53
CA ILE A 30 -3.33 -9.12 -13.77
C ILE A 30 -2.89 -10.30 -14.65
N GLU A 31 -3.41 -10.40 -15.87
CA GLU A 31 -3.03 -11.44 -16.83
C GLU A 31 -1.54 -11.35 -17.20
N LYS A 32 -1.01 -10.14 -17.40
CA LYS A 32 0.43 -9.92 -17.65
C LYS A 32 1.27 -10.40 -16.47
N ILE A 33 0.93 -10.00 -15.24
CA ILE A 33 1.62 -10.43 -14.03
C ILE A 33 1.59 -11.95 -13.88
N ASN A 34 0.40 -12.57 -14.01
CA ASN A 34 0.23 -14.01 -13.84
C ASN A 34 0.88 -14.82 -14.97
N GLY A 35 0.92 -14.27 -16.20
CA GLY A 35 1.59 -14.85 -17.34
C GLY A 35 3.12 -14.73 -17.30
N GLY A 36 3.68 -14.11 -16.24
CA GLY A 36 5.11 -13.84 -16.14
C GLY A 36 5.60 -12.85 -17.20
N GLN A 37 4.70 -12.11 -17.84
CA GLN A 37 5.06 -11.07 -18.79
C GLN A 37 5.64 -9.89 -18.00
N GLU A 38 6.84 -9.47 -18.39
CA GLU A 38 7.47 -8.30 -17.81
C GLU A 38 6.59 -7.07 -18.09
N LEU A 39 6.35 -6.26 -17.05
CA LEU A 39 5.65 -4.99 -17.19
C LEU A 39 6.66 -4.02 -17.81
N SER A 40 6.56 -3.93 -19.13
CA SER A 40 7.53 -3.38 -20.09
C SER A 40 8.00 -1.93 -19.91
N LEU A 41 7.76 -1.28 -18.77
CA LEU A 41 8.20 0.08 -18.50
C LEU A 41 9.69 0.18 -18.17
N TYR A 42 10.31 -0.86 -17.60
CA TYR A 42 11.68 -0.78 -17.07
C TYR A 42 12.65 -1.88 -17.54
N GLU A 43 12.28 -2.72 -18.52
CA GLU A 43 13.10 -3.88 -18.97
C GLU A 43 14.54 -3.49 -19.35
N ASN A 44 14.72 -2.37 -20.06
CA ASN A 44 16.03 -1.87 -20.48
C ASN A 44 16.88 -1.42 -19.28
N ILE A 45 16.26 -0.80 -18.28
CA ILE A 45 16.94 -0.34 -17.07
C ILE A 45 17.23 -1.53 -16.16
N GLN A 46 16.33 -2.51 -16.11
CA GLN A 46 16.42 -3.69 -15.28
C GLN A 46 17.55 -4.60 -15.75
N SER A 47 17.67 -4.93 -17.04
CA SER A 47 18.77 -5.78 -17.53
C SER A 47 20.15 -5.19 -17.22
N TYR A 48 20.31 -3.87 -17.37
CA TYR A 48 21.54 -3.17 -17.02
C TYR A 48 21.81 -3.17 -15.51
N LEU A 49 20.85 -2.73 -14.69
CA LEU A 49 20.99 -2.70 -13.23
C LEU A 49 21.20 -4.09 -12.63
N MET A 50 20.58 -5.12 -13.21
CA MET A 50 20.71 -6.51 -12.78
C MET A 50 22.13 -7.05 -13.02
N SER A 51 22.81 -6.58 -14.06
CA SER A 51 24.20 -6.98 -14.36
C SER A 51 25.24 -6.30 -13.46
N VAL A 52 24.94 -5.11 -12.95
CA VAL A 52 25.88 -4.27 -12.18
C VAL A 52 25.73 -4.47 -10.67
N ILE A 53 24.51 -4.71 -10.19
CA ILE A 53 24.21 -4.74 -8.76
C ILE A 53 24.09 -6.18 -8.28
N ASP A 54 25.06 -6.60 -7.46
CA ASP A 54 25.08 -7.88 -6.77
C ASP A 54 23.80 -8.13 -5.96
N ILE A 55 23.34 -9.39 -5.93
CA ILE A 55 22.12 -9.78 -5.23
C ILE A 55 22.21 -9.53 -3.73
N ASN A 56 23.38 -9.71 -3.11
CA ASN A 56 23.56 -9.45 -1.69
C ASN A 56 23.55 -7.95 -1.40
N LEU A 57 24.09 -7.14 -2.32
CA LEU A 57 23.99 -5.68 -2.23
C LEU A 57 22.53 -5.22 -2.27
N LYS A 58 21.70 -5.80 -3.16
CA LYS A 58 20.26 -5.51 -3.20
C LYS A 58 19.58 -5.84 -1.87
N ILE A 59 19.76 -7.06 -1.38
CA ILE A 59 19.19 -7.50 -0.09
C ILE A 59 19.66 -6.59 1.05
N SER A 60 20.94 -6.21 1.07
CA SER A 60 21.49 -5.32 2.10
C SER A 60 20.85 -3.93 2.05
N ILE A 61 20.73 -3.33 0.87
CA ILE A 61 20.05 -2.04 0.67
C ILE A 61 18.59 -2.16 1.11
N PHE A 62 17.89 -3.24 0.75
CA PHE A 62 16.49 -3.42 1.13
C PHE A 62 16.29 -3.58 2.63
N ASN A 63 17.11 -4.40 3.29
CA ASN A 63 17.06 -4.56 4.75
C ASN A 63 17.34 -3.21 5.45
N GLN A 64 18.27 -2.40 4.92
CA GLN A 64 18.54 -1.08 5.47
C GLN A 64 17.39 -0.10 5.25
N CYS A 65 16.82 -0.06 4.04
CA CYS A 65 15.65 0.75 3.73
C CYS A 65 14.48 0.38 4.64
N GLU A 66 14.22 -0.91 4.83
CA GLU A 66 13.21 -1.45 5.72
C GLU A 66 13.43 -1.03 7.17
N PHE A 67 14.63 -1.26 7.69
CA PHE A 67 14.98 -0.91 9.06
C PHE A 67 14.87 0.60 9.31
N HIS A 68 15.42 1.41 8.40
CA HIS A 68 15.36 2.86 8.49
C HIS A 68 13.91 3.36 8.45
N MET A 69 13.10 2.77 7.58
CA MET A 69 11.66 3.01 7.53
C MET A 69 11.01 2.70 8.87
N LEU A 70 11.09 1.47 9.37
CA LEU A 70 10.51 1.05 10.64
C LEU A 70 10.88 2.00 11.79
N ASN A 71 12.14 2.41 11.87
CA ASN A 71 12.61 3.33 12.91
C ASN A 71 12.08 4.75 12.74
N GLN A 72 12.08 5.30 11.53
CA GLN A 72 11.47 6.60 11.27
C GLN A 72 9.98 6.59 11.65
N PHE A 73 9.26 5.51 11.37
CA PHE A 73 7.83 5.44 11.66
C PHE A 73 7.52 5.34 13.14
N GLN A 74 8.28 4.57 13.91
CA GLN A 74 8.13 4.57 15.38
C GLN A 74 8.31 5.98 15.97
N SER A 75 9.17 6.80 15.37
CA SER A 75 9.36 8.20 15.78
C SER A 75 8.28 9.17 15.26
N MET A 76 7.59 8.81 14.18
CA MET A 76 6.57 9.64 13.52
C MET A 76 5.14 9.38 13.99
N ILE A 77 4.87 8.29 14.73
CA ILE A 77 3.56 8.04 15.32
C ILE A 77 3.22 9.20 16.27
N PRO A 78 2.26 10.08 15.92
CA PRO A 78 1.90 11.18 16.79
C PRO A 78 1.29 10.60 18.07
N ARG A 79 1.70 11.12 19.24
CA ARG A 79 1.07 10.73 20.52
C ARG A 79 -0.42 11.10 20.59
N TYR A 80 -0.86 12.04 19.75
CA TYR A 80 -2.24 12.49 19.62
C TYR A 80 -2.54 12.71 18.15
N ILE A 81 -3.46 11.92 17.59
CA ILE A 81 -3.99 12.11 16.25
C ILE A 81 -5.31 12.88 16.42
N THR A 82 -5.27 14.21 16.26
CA THR A 82 -6.48 15.01 16.04
C THR A 82 -6.76 15.07 14.54
N GLU A 83 -6.93 13.91 13.91
CA GLU A 83 -7.31 13.85 12.50
C GLU A 83 -8.83 13.77 12.37
N SER A 84 -9.35 14.38 11.30
CA SER A 84 -10.76 14.24 10.97
C SER A 84 -11.10 12.78 10.68
N LEU A 85 -12.32 12.37 10.99
CA LEU A 85 -12.87 11.03 10.67
C LEU A 85 -12.57 10.60 9.22
N ARG A 86 -12.58 11.58 8.31
CA ARG A 86 -12.27 11.37 6.90
C ARG A 86 -10.83 10.90 6.71
N ASN A 87 -9.84 11.58 7.29
CA ASN A 87 -8.44 11.20 7.16
C ASN A 87 -8.17 9.78 7.67
N GLU A 88 -8.77 9.42 8.80
CA GLU A 88 -8.64 8.08 9.38
C GLU A 88 -9.15 7.00 8.40
N LEU A 89 -10.26 7.25 7.70
CA LEU A 89 -10.73 6.30 6.69
C LEU A 89 -9.70 6.12 5.56
N TYR A 90 -9.17 7.18 4.98
CA TYR A 90 -8.23 7.05 3.85
C TYR A 90 -6.91 6.44 4.29
N GLN A 91 -6.47 6.74 5.50
CA GLN A 91 -5.32 6.08 6.10
C GLN A 91 -5.55 4.57 6.22
N ARG A 92 -6.74 4.14 6.64
CA ARG A 92 -7.13 2.71 6.66
C ARG A 92 -7.20 2.10 5.27
N ILE A 93 -7.86 2.76 4.31
CA ILE A 93 -7.93 2.28 2.92
C ILE A 93 -6.53 2.12 2.35
N MET A 94 -5.67 3.11 2.53
CA MET A 94 -4.29 3.09 2.04
C MET A 94 -3.46 2.01 2.73
N THR A 95 -3.66 1.80 4.03
CA THR A 95 -3.09 0.68 4.78
C THR A 95 -3.49 -0.66 4.17
N TRP A 96 -4.78 -0.86 3.85
CA TRP A 96 -5.25 -2.11 3.24
C TRP A 96 -4.71 -2.32 1.84
N ILE A 97 -4.65 -1.26 1.03
CA ILE A 97 -4.05 -1.29 -0.29
C ILE A 97 -2.58 -1.68 -0.19
N LEU A 98 -1.81 -1.05 0.70
CA LEU A 98 -0.41 -1.38 0.95
C LEU A 98 -0.24 -2.85 1.32
N MET A 99 -1.06 -3.34 2.24
CA MET A 99 -0.98 -4.72 2.71
C MET A 99 -1.29 -5.73 1.60
N LEU A 100 -2.38 -5.51 0.86
CA LEU A 100 -2.77 -6.38 -0.26
C LEU A 100 -1.74 -6.32 -1.39
N PHE A 101 -1.24 -5.14 -1.70
CA PHE A 101 -0.28 -4.93 -2.77
C PHE A 101 1.11 -5.47 -2.42
N ASN A 102 1.51 -5.38 -1.15
CA ASN A 102 2.73 -6.00 -0.67
C ASN A 102 2.63 -7.53 -0.76
N ASP A 103 1.50 -8.11 -0.39
CA ASP A 103 1.25 -9.55 -0.50
C ASP A 103 1.20 -10.01 -1.97
N LYS A 104 0.45 -9.30 -2.81
CA LYS A 104 0.24 -9.63 -4.23
C LYS A 104 0.49 -8.40 -5.06
N SER A 105 1.21 -8.54 -6.16
CA SER A 105 1.47 -7.42 -7.09
C SER A 105 0.22 -6.88 -7.81
N PHE A 106 -0.98 -7.29 -7.42
CA PHE A 106 -2.27 -6.87 -7.97
C PHE A 106 -3.37 -6.84 -6.90
N ILE A 107 -4.47 -6.14 -7.19
CA ILE A 107 -5.67 -6.06 -6.34
C ILE A 107 -6.79 -6.85 -7.02
N ARG A 108 -7.41 -7.79 -6.30
CA ARG A 108 -8.58 -8.53 -6.83
C ARG A 108 -9.76 -7.58 -7.05
N ASN A 109 -10.56 -7.82 -8.09
CA ASN A 109 -11.74 -7.00 -8.40
C ASN A 109 -12.70 -6.81 -7.22
N ASN A 110 -12.91 -7.84 -6.39
CA ASN A 110 -13.77 -7.71 -5.22
C ASN A 110 -13.21 -6.69 -4.21
N SER A 111 -11.89 -6.70 -3.99
CA SER A 111 -11.20 -5.73 -3.12
C SER A 111 -11.19 -4.34 -3.73
N ALA A 112 -10.95 -4.22 -5.04
CA ALA A 112 -10.99 -2.96 -5.75
C ALA A 112 -12.38 -2.32 -5.69
N ASN A 113 -13.44 -3.08 -5.99
CA ASN A 113 -14.83 -2.63 -5.92
C ASN A 113 -15.21 -2.18 -4.51
N TYR A 114 -14.76 -2.91 -3.49
CA TYR A 114 -14.97 -2.51 -2.09
C TYR A 114 -14.29 -1.18 -1.78
N PHE A 115 -13.02 -0.99 -2.11
CA PHE A 115 -12.32 0.27 -1.86
C PHE A 115 -12.94 1.43 -2.64
N MET A 116 -13.35 1.20 -3.89
CA MET A 116 -14.07 2.20 -4.69
C MET A 116 -15.45 2.53 -4.10
N SER A 117 -16.15 1.56 -3.51
CA SER A 117 -17.40 1.84 -2.80
C SER A 117 -17.16 2.76 -1.60
N LEU A 118 -16.08 2.56 -0.85
CA LEU A 118 -15.70 3.43 0.28
C LEU A 118 -15.33 4.84 -0.18
N TYR A 119 -14.72 4.99 -1.37
CA TYR A 119 -14.42 6.29 -1.99
C TYR A 119 -15.69 7.11 -2.28
N HIS A 120 -16.80 6.45 -2.64
CA HIS A 120 -18.07 7.08 -2.99
C HIS A 120 -19.02 7.30 -1.81
N MET A 121 -18.80 6.64 -0.67
CA MET A 121 -19.65 6.82 0.51
C MET A 121 -19.45 8.21 1.11
N ASN A 122 -20.55 8.94 1.31
CA ASN A 122 -20.58 10.04 2.28
C ASN A 122 -20.58 9.40 3.67
N ILE A 123 -19.41 9.43 4.31
CA ILE A 123 -19.17 8.70 5.56
C ILE A 123 -19.94 9.38 6.70
N ALA A 124 -21.01 8.74 7.15
CA ALA A 124 -21.55 9.01 8.48
C ALA A 124 -20.64 8.35 9.53
N GLU A 125 -20.54 8.94 10.73
CA GLU A 125 -19.70 8.42 11.84
C GLU A 125 -19.95 6.94 12.14
N SER A 126 -21.19 6.46 11.97
CA SER A 126 -21.58 5.06 12.19
C SER A 126 -20.88 4.05 11.28
N VAL A 127 -20.42 4.46 10.09
CA VAL A 127 -19.70 3.58 9.17
C VAL A 127 -18.29 3.28 9.71
N LEU A 128 -17.68 4.21 10.46
CA LEU A 128 -16.32 4.04 10.96
C LEU A 128 -16.24 3.00 12.09
N GLU A 129 -17.28 2.92 12.94
CA GLU A 129 -17.40 1.92 14.00
C GLU A 129 -17.44 0.48 13.44
N HIS A 130 -18.04 0.30 12.26
CA HIS A 130 -18.04 -0.99 11.59
C HIS A 130 -16.66 -1.35 11.01
N LEU A 131 -15.85 -0.35 10.65
CA LEU A 131 -14.50 -0.54 10.12
C LEU A 131 -13.47 -0.78 11.23
N SER A 132 -13.72 -0.36 12.47
CA SER A 132 -12.79 -0.52 13.61
C SER A 132 -12.74 -1.94 14.18
N ASN A 133 -13.74 -2.78 13.91
CA ASN A 133 -13.83 -4.11 14.50
C ASN A 133 -12.93 -5.18 13.86
N GLY A 134 -11.88 -4.76 13.13
CA GLY A 134 -10.79 -5.65 12.67
C GLY A 134 -11.20 -6.73 11.67
N ARG A 135 -12.49 -6.88 11.36
CA ARG A 135 -13.00 -7.91 10.45
C ARG A 135 -13.00 -7.42 9.02
N ILE A 136 -11.82 -7.34 8.43
CA ILE A 136 -11.64 -7.42 6.97
C ILE A 136 -11.77 -8.89 6.54
N ILE A 137 -12.63 -9.67 7.20
CA ILE A 137 -12.87 -11.08 6.91
C ILE A 137 -13.63 -11.22 5.57
N TRP A 138 -14.12 -10.11 5.01
CA TRP A 138 -15.03 -10.09 3.85
C TRP A 138 -14.41 -9.70 2.51
N LEU A 139 -13.11 -9.41 2.42
CA LEU A 139 -12.50 -8.92 1.17
C LEU A 139 -12.08 -10.02 0.16
N GLY A 140 -12.64 -11.22 0.27
CA GLY A 140 -12.45 -12.28 -0.74
C GLY A 140 -11.04 -12.88 -0.78
N THR A 141 -10.23 -12.67 0.25
CA THR A 141 -9.01 -13.42 0.50
C THR A 141 -9.35 -14.56 1.46
N GLN A 142 -9.37 -15.81 0.97
CA GLN A 142 -9.55 -17.00 1.81
C GLN A 142 -8.48 -17.18 2.89
N ASN A 143 -7.41 -16.37 2.84
CA ASN A 143 -6.39 -16.33 3.86
C ASN A 143 -6.68 -15.13 4.76
N GLU A 144 -7.01 -15.39 6.03
CA GLU A 144 -6.86 -14.40 7.09
C GLU A 144 -5.41 -13.96 7.06
N LEU A 145 -5.17 -12.75 6.56
CA LEU A 145 -3.88 -12.12 6.75
C LEU A 145 -3.80 -11.85 8.27
N ASP A 146 -2.90 -12.54 8.98
CA ASP A 146 -2.64 -12.26 10.40
C ASP A 146 -1.93 -10.91 10.50
N MET A 147 -2.76 -9.88 10.61
CA MET A 147 -2.37 -8.48 10.46
C MET A 147 -2.46 -7.71 11.76
N SER A 148 -2.62 -8.43 12.88
CA SER A 148 -2.84 -7.84 14.20
C SER A 148 -1.70 -6.90 14.63
N PHE A 149 -0.45 -7.22 14.29
CA PHE A 149 0.72 -6.41 14.64
C PHE A 149 0.94 -5.21 13.69
N ILE A 150 0.86 -5.44 12.38
CA ILE A 150 1.19 -4.43 11.36
C ILE A 150 0.08 -3.39 11.21
N SER A 151 -1.17 -3.81 11.37
CA SER A 151 -2.33 -2.92 11.24
C SER A 151 -2.31 -1.79 12.26
N ASN A 152 -1.94 -2.07 13.52
CA ASN A 152 -1.85 -1.06 14.57
C ASN A 152 -0.80 0.03 14.30
N ILE A 153 0.33 -0.34 13.66
CA ILE A 153 1.35 0.63 13.27
C ILE A 153 0.83 1.44 12.08
N LEU A 154 0.36 0.78 11.03
CA LEU A 154 -0.06 1.44 9.79
C LEU A 154 -1.27 2.35 9.98
N TYR A 155 -2.24 1.99 10.82
CA TYR A 155 -3.39 2.85 11.15
C TYR A 155 -3.03 4.11 11.93
N ARG A 156 -1.79 4.22 12.44
CA ARG A 156 -1.28 5.42 13.10
C ARG A 156 -0.24 6.17 12.26
N THR A 157 0.12 5.61 11.11
CA THR A 157 1.11 6.17 10.20
C THR A 157 0.49 7.27 9.35
N PRO A 158 1.01 8.52 9.37
CA PRO A 158 0.49 9.61 8.56
C PRO A 158 0.36 9.22 7.07
N ILE A 159 -0.64 9.76 6.36
CA ILE A 159 -0.89 9.39 4.96
C ILE A 159 0.35 9.60 4.06
N ASP A 160 1.15 10.65 4.28
CA ASP A 160 2.38 10.85 3.50
C ASP A 160 3.39 9.72 3.67
N ALA A 161 3.47 9.18 4.89
CA ALA A 161 4.31 8.05 5.18
C ALA A 161 3.76 6.80 4.47
N LEU A 162 2.46 6.53 4.53
CA LEU A 162 1.84 5.43 3.78
C LEU A 162 2.08 5.57 2.25
N TYR A 163 2.07 6.79 1.71
CA TYR A 163 2.39 7.02 0.30
C TYR A 163 3.83 6.67 -0.06
N ARG A 164 4.79 7.04 0.80
CA ARG A 164 6.20 6.66 0.62
C ARG A 164 6.38 5.14 0.64
N TRP A 165 5.62 4.42 1.48
CA TRP A 165 5.64 2.96 1.47
C TRP A 165 5.11 2.40 0.16
N LEU A 166 4.04 2.98 -0.37
CA LEU A 166 3.41 2.49 -1.59
C LEU A 166 4.39 2.62 -2.76
N MET A 167 5.06 3.78 -2.87
CA MET A 167 6.10 4.00 -3.86
C MET A 167 7.24 3.01 -3.69
N LEU A 168 7.74 2.81 -2.47
CA LEU A 168 8.84 1.86 -2.26
C LEU A 168 8.44 0.44 -2.63
N ILE A 169 7.29 -0.06 -2.16
CA ILE A 169 6.80 -1.41 -2.50
C ILE A 169 6.65 -1.56 -4.02
N TYR A 170 6.17 -0.53 -4.70
CA TYR A 170 6.08 -0.50 -6.16
C TYR A 170 7.48 -0.59 -6.81
N GLU A 171 8.40 0.28 -6.43
CA GLU A 171 9.76 0.29 -6.98
C GLU A 171 10.45 -1.06 -6.74
N LEU A 172 10.28 -1.64 -5.55
CA LEU A 172 10.79 -2.96 -5.23
C LEU A 172 10.22 -4.00 -6.19
N LYS A 173 8.89 -4.09 -6.31
CA LYS A 173 8.21 -5.12 -7.11
C LYS A 173 8.45 -5.01 -8.61
N PHE A 174 8.61 -3.80 -9.15
CA PHE A 174 8.59 -3.60 -10.60
C PHE A 174 9.89 -3.04 -11.19
N ILE A 175 10.72 -2.35 -10.39
CA ILE A 175 12.00 -1.78 -10.89
C ILE A 175 13.15 -2.69 -10.52
N TYR A 176 13.22 -3.12 -9.27
CA TYR A 176 14.44 -3.74 -8.76
C TYR A 176 14.42 -5.27 -8.73
N ILE A 177 13.24 -5.91 -8.78
CA ILE A 177 13.13 -7.29 -8.35
C ILE A 177 12.26 -8.15 -9.30
N LYS A 178 12.90 -9.20 -9.85
CA LYS A 178 12.31 -10.45 -10.35
C LYS A 178 12.43 -11.58 -9.32
N MET A 179 12.48 -11.23 -8.03
CA MET A 179 12.59 -12.14 -6.87
C MET A 179 11.30 -12.07 -6.06
N ASP A 180 10.89 -13.20 -5.50
CA ASP A 180 9.74 -13.30 -4.59
C ASP A 180 10.06 -12.69 -3.21
N TYR A 181 10.45 -11.41 -3.17
CA TYR A 181 10.86 -10.73 -1.94
C TYR A 181 9.67 -10.05 -1.26
N LYS A 182 9.37 -10.46 -0.02
CA LYS A 182 8.40 -9.79 0.86
C LYS A 182 9.10 -8.84 1.81
N PHE A 183 8.59 -7.63 1.90
CA PHE A 183 8.92 -6.70 2.97
C PHE A 183 8.31 -7.18 4.31
N MET A 184 9.10 -7.19 5.39
CA MET A 184 8.76 -7.33 6.83
C MET A 184 8.64 -8.72 7.46
N GLY A 185 9.26 -9.77 6.92
CA GLY A 185 9.11 -11.12 7.48
C GLY A 185 7.66 -11.63 7.42
N ILE A 186 6.80 -10.91 6.69
CA ILE A 186 5.55 -11.39 6.14
C ILE A 186 5.97 -12.54 5.22
N ARG A 187 5.54 -13.79 5.48
CA ARG A 187 5.78 -14.91 4.55
C ARG A 187 4.97 -14.70 3.26
N LEU A 188 5.64 -14.75 2.09
CA LEU A 188 5.22 -15.51 0.88
C LEU A 188 3.90 -16.26 0.97
#